data_AF-A0A1F8UAE4-F1
#
_entry.id   AF-A0A1F8UAE4-F1
#
_cell.length_a   1.000
_cell.length_b   1.000
_cell.length_c   1.000
_cell.angle_alpha   90.00
_cell.angle_beta   90.00
_cell.angle_gamma   90.00
#
_symmetry.space_group_name_H-M   'P 1'
#
loop_
_entity.id
_entity.type
_entity.pdbx_description
1 polymer ?
#
loop_
_entity_poly.entity_id
_entity_poly.type
_entity_poly.pdbx_seq_one_letter_code
_entity_poly.pdbx_strand_id
1 'polypeptide(L)'
;MDVCRFAMIVSTGTPVDEISCSMAFCSGAEYVYVNASGRGTLFCALADAGIPSVLLENGGGMSWSKETVARHIYSVRAIMDFLGMIPFTDEPLLPSKVILKIVELRFDCDGLQTHYVETGRIVTRDMPLIEVIDIRNGAKHKICCPVDKGIVLSIHTAAAVKKGSYAVMLGEM
;
A
#
# COMPACT_ATOMS: atom_id res chain seq x y z
N MET A 1 4.03 8.25 6.57
CA MET A 1 4.13 7.31 5.44
C MET A 1 3.30 7.89 4.31
N ASP A 2 3.74 7.70 3.08
CA ASP A 2 2.94 7.91 1.87
C ASP A 2 2.68 6.54 1.23
N VAL A 3 1.52 6.36 0.62
CA VAL A 3 1.04 5.11 0.02
C VAL A 3 0.56 5.34 -1.42
N CYS A 4 0.90 4.45 -2.34
CA CYS A 4 0.32 4.49 -3.68
C CYS A 4 -1.17 4.11 -3.62
N ARG A 5 -1.87 4.18 -4.76
CA ARG A 5 -3.27 3.74 -4.84
C ARG A 5 -3.34 2.21 -4.88
N PHE A 6 -3.58 1.57 -3.73
CA PHE A 6 -3.73 0.12 -3.64
C PHE A 6 -4.84 -0.31 -2.68
N ALA A 7 -5.31 -1.54 -2.85
CA ALA A 7 -6.24 -2.20 -1.95
C ALA A 7 -5.61 -3.45 -1.35
N MET A 8 -6.05 -3.81 -0.14
CA MET A 8 -5.67 -5.05 0.54
C MET A 8 -6.90 -5.86 0.88
N ILE A 9 -6.81 -7.16 0.66
CA ILE A 9 -7.78 -8.14 1.11
C ILE A 9 -7.07 -9.27 1.85
N VAL A 10 -7.75 -9.86 2.82
CA VAL A 10 -7.30 -11.06 3.53
C VAL A 10 -7.81 -12.27 2.77
N SER A 11 -7.01 -13.34 2.73
CA SER A 11 -7.53 -14.65 2.36
C SER A 11 -7.79 -15.48 3.61
N THR A 12 -9.06 -15.77 3.85
CA THR A 12 -9.57 -16.62 4.92
C THR A 12 -9.82 -18.05 4.45
N GLY A 13 -9.82 -18.29 3.14
CA GLY A 13 -10.20 -19.57 2.52
C GLY A 13 -11.71 -19.82 2.51
N THR A 14 -12.52 -18.77 2.74
CA THR A 14 -13.99 -18.84 2.74
C THR A 14 -14.57 -18.06 1.57
N PRO A 15 -15.88 -18.23 1.23
CA PRO A 15 -16.51 -17.47 0.14
C PRO A 15 -16.47 -15.94 0.31
N VAL A 16 -16.21 -15.44 1.53
CA VAL A 16 -16.02 -14.01 1.79
C VAL A 16 -14.84 -13.43 1.02
N ASP A 17 -13.81 -14.23 0.76
CA ASP A 17 -12.63 -13.82 0.00
C ASP A 17 -12.99 -13.39 -1.44
N GLU A 18 -13.98 -14.06 -2.06
CA GLU A 18 -14.43 -13.74 -3.42
C GLU A 18 -15.14 -12.39 -3.47
N ILE A 19 -16.01 -12.12 -2.49
CA ILE A 19 -16.72 -10.84 -2.39
C ILE A 19 -15.72 -9.71 -2.10
N SER A 20 -14.80 -9.91 -1.15
CA SER A 20 -13.71 -8.97 -0.86
C SER A 20 -12.83 -8.70 -2.09
N CYS A 21 -12.49 -9.74 -2.86
CA CYS A 21 -11.80 -9.60 -4.14
C CYS A 21 -12.58 -8.69 -5.09
N SER A 22 -13.85 -8.98 -5.34
CA SER A 22 -14.67 -8.19 -6.25
C SER A 22 -14.79 -6.73 -5.82
N MET A 23 -14.95 -6.47 -4.52
CA MET A 23 -14.94 -5.12 -3.94
C MET A 23 -13.60 -4.40 -4.22
N ALA A 24 -12.47 -5.09 -4.03
CA ALA A 24 -11.15 -4.51 -4.29
C ALA A 24 -10.94 -4.19 -5.79
N PHE A 25 -11.36 -5.09 -6.69
CA PHE A 25 -11.21 -4.89 -8.13
C PHE A 25 -12.15 -3.80 -8.69
N CYS A 26 -13.36 -3.64 -8.14
CA CYS A 26 -14.26 -2.57 -8.59
C CYS A 26 -13.92 -1.21 -7.96
N SER A 27 -13.17 -1.17 -6.84
CA SER A 27 -12.79 0.07 -6.15
C SER A 27 -11.97 1.05 -7.00
N GLY A 28 -11.45 0.60 -8.14
CA GLY A 28 -10.51 1.39 -8.92
C GLY A 28 -9.15 1.54 -8.23
N ALA A 29 -8.74 0.60 -7.37
CA ALA A 29 -7.35 0.52 -6.93
C ALA A 29 -6.42 0.19 -8.11
N GLU A 30 -5.20 0.74 -8.13
CA GLU A 30 -4.23 0.38 -9.18
C GLU A 30 -3.58 -0.98 -8.91
N TYR A 31 -3.34 -1.28 -7.64
CA TYR A 31 -2.78 -2.54 -7.18
C TYR A 31 -3.72 -3.18 -6.16
N VAL A 32 -3.86 -4.50 -6.19
CA VAL A 32 -4.60 -5.27 -5.18
C VAL A 32 -3.66 -6.30 -4.59
N TYR A 33 -3.34 -6.17 -3.30
CA TYR A 33 -2.62 -7.20 -2.56
C TYR A 33 -3.60 -8.23 -2.03
N VAL A 34 -3.62 -9.39 -2.70
CA VAL A 34 -4.40 -10.55 -2.29
C VAL A 34 -3.53 -11.40 -1.37
N ASN A 35 -4.02 -11.73 -0.17
CA ASN A 35 -3.28 -12.35 0.95
C ASN A 35 -2.60 -11.37 1.91
N ALA A 36 -3.19 -10.20 2.12
CA ALA A 36 -2.78 -9.34 3.21
C ALA A 36 -2.87 -10.10 4.55
N SER A 37 -1.78 -10.08 5.31
CA SER A 37 -1.75 -10.58 6.68
C SER A 37 -1.58 -9.38 7.60
N GLY A 38 -2.52 -9.21 8.54
CA GLY A 38 -2.56 -8.05 9.43
C GLY A 38 -3.15 -8.46 10.77
N ARG A 39 -2.43 -9.30 11.54
CA ARG A 39 -2.96 -9.74 12.83
C ARG A 39 -3.27 -8.53 13.71
N GLY A 40 -4.53 -8.44 14.15
CA GLY A 40 -5.00 -7.33 14.98
C GLY A 40 -5.51 -6.11 14.22
N THR A 41 -5.63 -6.16 12.88
CA THR A 41 -6.30 -5.10 12.11
C THR A 41 -7.80 -5.36 11.98
N LEU A 42 -8.59 -4.29 11.85
CA LEU A 42 -10.06 -4.37 11.76
C LEU A 42 -10.52 -5.18 10.54
N PHE A 43 -9.93 -4.96 9.37
CA PHE A 43 -10.35 -5.66 8.15
C PHE A 43 -10.07 -7.17 8.23
N CYS A 44 -8.97 -7.60 8.87
CA CYS A 44 -8.77 -9.03 9.16
C CYS A 44 -9.85 -9.57 10.09
N ALA A 45 -10.15 -8.87 11.18
CA ALA A 45 -11.17 -9.32 12.13
C ALA A 45 -12.58 -9.41 11.50
N LEU A 46 -12.92 -8.52 10.58
CA LEU A 46 -14.17 -8.58 9.82
C LEU A 46 -14.20 -9.81 8.89
N ALA A 47 -13.12 -10.05 8.14
CA ALA A 47 -13.03 -11.20 7.26
C ALA A 47 -13.13 -12.51 8.05
N ASP A 48 -12.43 -12.63 9.19
CA ASP A 48 -12.50 -13.78 10.09
C ASP A 48 -13.92 -14.00 10.67
N ALA A 49 -14.69 -12.93 10.82
CA ALA A 49 -16.09 -12.97 11.26
C ALA A 49 -17.09 -13.28 10.12
N GLY A 50 -16.60 -13.57 8.92
CA GLY A 50 -17.44 -13.85 7.75
C GLY A 50 -18.04 -12.60 7.09
N ILE A 51 -17.45 -11.42 7.33
CA ILE A 51 -17.89 -10.15 6.77
C ILE A 51 -16.89 -9.70 5.69
N PRO A 52 -17.32 -9.53 4.42
CA PRO A 52 -16.47 -8.98 3.37
C PRO A 52 -15.88 -7.63 3.76
N SER A 53 -14.57 -7.50 3.60
CA SER A 53 -13.84 -6.28 3.90
C SER A 53 -12.72 -6.04 2.90
N VAL A 54 -12.44 -4.77 2.66
CA VAL A 54 -11.32 -4.29 1.85
C VAL A 54 -10.73 -3.08 2.54
N LEU A 55 -9.40 -3.00 2.60
CA LEU A 55 -8.69 -1.82 3.06
C LEU A 55 -8.18 -1.06 1.83
N LEU A 56 -8.50 0.23 1.74
CA LEU A 56 -8.12 1.11 0.65
C LEU A 56 -7.06 2.10 1.12
N GLU A 57 -5.94 2.17 0.40
CA GLU A 57 -4.83 3.08 0.66
C GLU A 57 -4.59 3.96 -0.57
N ASN A 58 -4.41 5.27 -0.34
CA ASN A 58 -4.08 6.24 -1.38
C ASN A 58 -3.66 7.56 -0.73
N GLY A 59 -2.40 7.99 -0.94
CA GLY A 59 -1.82 9.24 -0.46
C GLY A 59 -1.16 9.18 0.93
N GLY A 60 -1.27 10.26 1.71
CA GLY A 60 -0.62 10.36 3.02
C GLY A 60 0.51 11.40 3.02
N GLY A 61 1.65 11.07 3.62
CA GLY A 61 2.79 11.98 3.68
C GLY A 61 2.54 13.23 4.53
N MET A 62 1.65 13.15 5.52
CA MET A 62 1.19 14.28 6.37
C MET A 62 0.38 15.35 5.60
N SER A 63 -0.09 15.05 4.40
CA SER A 63 -0.94 15.95 3.62
C SER A 63 -2.06 15.17 2.93
N TRP A 64 -3.00 15.89 2.32
CA TRP A 64 -3.99 15.31 1.43
C TRP A 64 -4.17 16.22 0.23
N SER A 65 -4.49 15.63 -0.91
CA SER A 65 -4.81 16.35 -2.14
C SER A 65 -6.29 16.16 -2.48
N LYS A 66 -6.88 17.12 -3.21
CA LYS A 66 -8.25 16.99 -3.72
C LYS A 66 -8.41 15.74 -4.58
N GLU A 67 -7.38 15.40 -5.34
CA GLU A 67 -7.37 14.23 -6.21
C GLU A 67 -7.39 12.92 -5.40
N THR A 68 -6.57 12.80 -4.35
CA THR A 68 -6.56 11.65 -3.46
C THR A 68 -7.92 11.45 -2.79
N VAL A 69 -8.54 12.53 -2.32
CA VAL A 69 -9.89 12.49 -1.72
C VAL A 69 -10.93 12.06 -2.75
N ALA A 70 -10.91 12.63 -3.96
CA ALA A 70 -11.83 12.26 -5.03
C ALA A 70 -11.72 10.78 -5.40
N ARG A 71 -10.51 10.24 -5.44
CA ARG A 71 -10.26 8.80 -5.68
C ARG A 71 -10.82 7.92 -4.55
N HIS A 72 -10.69 8.30 -3.28
CA HIS A 72 -11.33 7.56 -2.18
C HIS A 72 -12.85 7.58 -2.27
N ILE A 73 -13.44 8.72 -2.62
CA ILE A 73 -14.90 8.85 -2.85
C ILE A 73 -15.33 7.93 -4.01
N TYR A 74 -14.58 7.93 -5.12
CA TYR A 74 -14.81 7.02 -6.24
C TYR A 74 -14.82 5.56 -5.75
N SER A 75 -13.78 5.14 -5.03
CA SER A 75 -13.64 3.75 -4.58
C SER A 75 -14.81 3.29 -3.71
N VAL A 76 -15.24 4.13 -2.76
CA VAL A 76 -16.39 3.80 -1.90
C VAL A 76 -17.68 3.72 -2.72
N ARG A 77 -17.92 4.65 -3.64
CA ARG A 77 -19.14 4.63 -4.48
C ARG A 77 -19.18 3.42 -5.42
N ALA A 78 -18.06 3.06 -6.02
CA ALA A 78 -17.95 1.89 -6.89
C ALA A 78 -18.20 0.58 -6.10
N ILE A 79 -17.69 0.48 -4.86
CA ILE A 79 -18.00 -0.65 -3.97
C ILE A 79 -19.48 -0.68 -3.60
N MET A 80 -20.06 0.47 -3.23
CA MET A 80 -21.48 0.53 -2.87
C MET A 80 -22.40 0.17 -4.03
N ASP A 81 -22.04 0.51 -5.27
CA ASP A 81 -22.76 0.10 -6.47
C ASP A 81 -22.63 -1.40 -6.74
N PHE A 82 -21.42 -1.95 -6.64
CA PHE A 82 -21.20 -3.40 -6.71
C PHE A 82 -22.06 -4.17 -5.68
N LEU A 83 -22.23 -3.61 -4.48
CA LEU A 83 -23.07 -4.18 -3.42
C LEU A 83 -24.58 -3.88 -3.60
N GLY A 84 -24.97 -3.18 -4.66
CA GLY A 84 -26.37 -2.84 -4.96
C GLY A 84 -26.99 -1.79 -4.04
N MET A 85 -26.17 -0.97 -3.38
CA MET A 85 -26.64 0.04 -2.42
C MET A 85 -27.03 1.36 -3.09
N ILE A 86 -26.19 1.87 -4.01
CA ILE A 86 -26.45 3.11 -4.77
C ILE A 86 -25.96 2.94 -6.21
N PRO A 87 -26.64 3.51 -7.21
CA PRO A 87 -26.15 3.47 -8.59
C PRO A 87 -24.89 4.32 -8.75
N PHE A 88 -23.93 3.80 -9.52
CA PHE A 88 -22.70 4.48 -9.88
C PHE A 88 -22.48 4.45 -11.39
N THR A 89 -22.25 5.62 -11.98
CA THR A 89 -22.22 5.81 -13.44
C THR A 89 -20.89 6.35 -13.96
N ASP A 90 -19.90 6.54 -13.08
CA ASP A 90 -18.60 7.03 -13.52
C ASP A 90 -17.87 5.92 -14.29
N GLU A 91 -16.99 6.31 -15.21
CA GLU A 91 -16.25 5.33 -16.02
C GLU A 91 -15.38 4.42 -15.14
N PRO A 92 -15.31 3.11 -15.45
CA PRO A 92 -14.40 2.20 -14.78
C PRO A 92 -12.95 2.65 -14.95
N LEU A 93 -12.19 2.66 -13.86
CA LEU A 93 -10.75 2.88 -13.92
C LEU A 93 -10.04 1.66 -14.52
N LEU A 94 -8.77 1.85 -14.91
CA LEU A 94 -7.95 0.76 -15.46
C LEU A 94 -7.94 -0.47 -14.52
N PRO A 95 -7.91 -1.69 -15.09
CA PRO A 95 -7.86 -2.91 -14.30
C PRO A 95 -6.69 -2.92 -13.30
N SER A 96 -6.96 -3.37 -12.08
CA SER A 96 -5.94 -3.49 -11.05
C SER A 96 -4.91 -4.55 -11.38
N LYS A 97 -3.67 -4.31 -10.97
CA LYS A 97 -2.60 -5.32 -11.00
C LYS A 97 -2.59 -6.08 -9.68
N VAL A 98 -2.51 -7.41 -9.76
CA VAL A 98 -2.46 -8.26 -8.55
C VAL A 98 -1.04 -8.31 -8.00
N ILE A 99 -0.91 -8.10 -6.69
CA ILE A 99 0.30 -8.33 -5.92
C ILE A 99 0.05 -9.56 -5.04
N LEU A 100 0.94 -10.55 -5.10
CA LEU A 100 0.83 -11.79 -4.32
C LEU A 100 1.76 -11.81 -3.11
N LYS A 101 2.82 -11.00 -3.15
CA LYS A 101 3.87 -10.99 -2.14
C LYS A 101 4.34 -9.58 -1.89
N ILE A 102 4.51 -9.26 -0.62
CA ILE A 102 5.09 -8.00 -0.17
C ILE A 102 6.42 -8.22 0.54
N VAL A 103 7.29 -7.22 0.47
CA VAL A 103 8.53 -7.15 1.23
C VAL A 103 8.54 -5.85 2.02
N GLU A 104 8.63 -5.95 3.34
CA GLU A 104 8.82 -4.80 4.22
C GLU A 104 10.28 -4.60 4.56
N LEU A 105 10.75 -3.38 4.38
CA LEU A 105 12.08 -2.94 4.75
C LEU A 105 12.01 -2.09 6.02
N ARG A 106 13.04 -2.20 6.85
CA ARG A 106 13.19 -1.46 8.10
C ARG A 106 14.49 -0.67 8.07
N PHE A 107 14.52 0.45 8.79
CA PHE A 107 15.75 1.22 8.96
C PHE A 107 16.77 0.42 9.79
N ASP A 108 18.03 0.42 9.38
CA ASP A 108 19.14 -0.25 10.05
C ASP A 108 19.90 0.68 11.04
N CYS A 109 19.70 2.00 10.89
CA CYS A 109 20.27 3.04 11.75
C CYS A 109 19.26 4.15 12.10
N ASP A 110 19.60 4.96 13.10
CA ASP A 110 18.92 6.21 13.43
C ASP A 110 19.49 7.33 12.56
N GLY A 111 18.67 8.31 12.16
CA GLY A 111 19.20 9.43 11.40
C GLY A 111 18.16 10.30 10.72
N LEU A 112 18.61 11.04 9.71
CA LEU A 112 17.78 11.83 8.82
C LEU A 112 17.72 11.16 7.44
N GLN A 113 16.51 10.96 6.93
CA GLN A 113 16.33 10.31 5.64
C GLN A 113 16.07 11.27 4.48
N THR A 114 16.42 10.82 3.28
CA THR A 114 16.00 11.39 2.00
C THR A 114 15.60 10.26 1.04
N HIS A 115 14.60 10.49 0.20
CA HIS A 115 14.11 9.46 -0.73
C HIS A 115 14.73 9.64 -2.11
N TYR A 116 14.99 8.51 -2.77
CA TYR A 116 15.33 8.47 -4.20
C TYR A 116 14.13 8.11 -5.08
N VAL A 117 13.06 7.60 -4.48
CA VAL A 117 11.88 7.11 -5.19
C VAL A 117 10.59 7.57 -4.51
N GLU A 118 9.51 7.56 -5.27
CA GLU A 118 8.15 7.85 -4.82
C GLU A 118 7.32 6.57 -4.79
N THR A 119 6.16 6.63 -4.14
CA THR A 119 5.18 5.54 -4.19
C THR A 119 4.66 5.34 -5.61
N GLY A 120 4.29 4.11 -5.98
CA GLY A 120 3.89 3.76 -7.34
C GLY A 120 5.05 3.63 -8.33
N ARG A 121 6.31 3.83 -7.90
CA ARG A 121 7.48 3.63 -8.75
C ARG A 121 7.83 2.14 -8.87
N ILE A 122 8.07 1.69 -10.10
CA ILE A 122 8.70 0.40 -10.37
C ILE A 122 10.20 0.50 -10.10
N VAL A 123 10.72 -0.44 -9.32
CA VAL A 123 12.11 -0.55 -8.88
C VAL A 123 12.67 -1.93 -9.19
N THR A 124 13.98 -2.02 -9.33
CA THR A 124 14.72 -3.26 -9.59
C THR A 124 15.80 -3.48 -8.54
N ARG A 125 16.32 -4.70 -8.45
CA ARG A 125 17.37 -5.07 -7.49
C ARG A 125 18.50 -4.05 -7.44
N ASP A 126 18.98 -3.79 -6.22
CA ASP A 126 20.08 -2.88 -5.87
C ASP A 126 19.82 -1.39 -6.17
N MET A 127 18.67 -1.03 -6.74
CA MET A 127 18.27 0.37 -6.87
C MET A 127 18.09 1.01 -5.47
N PRO A 128 18.72 2.16 -5.20
CA PRO A 128 18.57 2.83 -3.92
C PRO A 128 17.17 3.42 -3.78
N LEU A 129 16.55 3.20 -2.62
CA LEU A 129 15.19 3.66 -2.31
C LEU A 129 15.24 4.87 -1.36
N ILE A 130 16.03 4.74 -0.29
CA ILE A 130 16.21 5.75 0.75
C ILE A 130 17.70 5.86 1.10
N GLU A 131 18.18 7.07 1.34
CA GLU A 131 19.44 7.34 2.04
C GLU A 131 19.14 7.84 3.46
N VAL A 132 19.89 7.36 4.45
CA VAL A 132 19.85 7.82 5.83
C VAL A 132 21.23 8.35 6.21
N ILE A 133 21.27 9.55 6.75
CA ILE A 133 22.47 10.15 7.33
C ILE A 133 22.42 9.95 8.84
N ASP A 134 23.36 9.18 9.39
CA ASP A 134 23.53 9.08 10.84
C ASP A 134 24.06 10.41 11.37
N ILE A 135 23.23 11.08 12.17
CA ILE A 135 23.50 12.42 12.69
C ILE A 135 24.68 12.47 13.67
N ARG A 136 25.14 11.32 14.18
CA ARG A 136 26.22 11.25 15.17
C ARG A 136 27.60 11.29 14.53
N ASN A 137 27.75 10.71 13.34
CA ASN A 137 29.05 10.53 12.68
C ASN A 137 29.04 10.96 11.20
N GLY A 138 27.90 11.35 10.64
CA GLY A 138 27.74 11.78 9.26
C GLY A 138 27.78 10.63 8.23
N ALA A 139 27.79 9.37 8.67
CA ALA A 139 27.80 8.22 7.78
C ALA A 139 26.50 8.12 6.98
N LYS A 140 26.61 7.73 5.72
CA LYS A 140 25.49 7.54 4.81
C LYS A 140 25.18 6.06 4.65
N HIS A 141 23.93 5.70 4.89
CA HIS A 141 23.40 4.36 4.76
C HIS A 141 22.34 4.36 3.65
N LYS A 142 22.30 3.32 2.82
CA LYS A 142 21.31 3.19 1.76
C LYS A 142 20.47 1.96 1.98
N ILE A 143 19.16 2.12 1.87
CA ILE A 143 18.22 1.02 1.75
C ILE A 143 17.99 0.80 0.26
N CYS A 144 18.40 -0.36 -0.24
CA CYS A 144 18.23 -0.75 -1.64
C CYS A 144 17.10 -1.76 -1.82
N CYS A 145 16.56 -1.83 -3.03
CA CYS A 145 15.57 -2.83 -3.41
C CYS A 145 16.17 -4.25 -3.37
N PRO A 146 15.63 -5.20 -2.58
CA PRO A 146 16.18 -6.55 -2.48
C PRO A 146 15.60 -7.55 -3.50
N VAL A 147 14.57 -7.14 -4.25
CA VAL A 147 13.84 -7.98 -5.21
C VAL A 147 14.20 -7.61 -6.64
N ASP A 148 14.11 -8.57 -7.57
CA ASP A 148 14.46 -8.36 -8.98
C ASP A 148 13.62 -7.25 -9.63
N LYS A 149 12.32 -7.25 -9.32
CA LYS A 149 11.37 -6.24 -9.75
C LYS A 149 10.27 -6.07 -8.70
N GLY A 150 9.95 -4.83 -8.37
CA GLY A 150 8.86 -4.53 -7.45
C GLY A 150 8.26 -3.14 -7.66
N ILE A 151 7.10 -2.92 -7.04
CA ILE A 151 6.41 -1.64 -6.96
C ILE A 151 6.54 -1.08 -5.55
N VAL A 152 6.86 0.20 -5.40
CA VAL A 152 6.85 0.88 -4.09
C VAL A 152 5.40 1.12 -3.67
N LEU A 153 4.85 0.26 -2.83
CA LEU A 153 3.48 0.40 -2.33
C LEU A 153 3.38 1.51 -1.29
N SER A 154 4.37 1.63 -0.41
CA SER A 154 4.44 2.73 0.55
C SER A 154 5.83 3.00 1.08
N ILE A 155 6.05 4.23 1.54
CA ILE A 155 7.35 4.73 1.98
C ILE A 155 7.21 5.62 3.22
N HIS A 156 8.13 5.47 4.18
CA HIS A 156 8.21 6.32 5.37
C HIS A 156 8.46 7.76 4.95
N THR A 157 7.87 8.76 5.61
CA THR A 157 7.99 10.17 5.19
C THR A 157 8.49 11.12 6.26
N ALA A 158 8.57 10.71 7.53
CA ALA A 158 9.16 11.56 8.55
C ALA A 158 10.65 11.73 8.27
N ALA A 159 11.18 12.94 8.41
CA ALA A 159 12.58 13.22 8.14
C ALA A 159 13.51 12.48 9.12
N ALA A 160 13.14 12.45 10.40
CA ALA A 160 13.88 11.74 11.44
C ALA A 160 13.36 10.30 11.58
N VAL A 161 14.28 9.33 11.58
CA VAL A 161 13.97 7.90 11.60
C VAL A 161 14.71 7.20 12.73
N LYS A 162 14.17 6.06 13.16
CA LYS A 162 14.75 5.21 14.19
C LYS A 162 15.06 3.83 13.61
N LYS A 163 16.15 3.24 14.06
CA LYS A 163 16.49 1.85 13.77
C LYS A 163 15.32 0.93 14.12
N GLY A 164 15.02 0.01 13.20
CA GLY A 164 13.93 -0.95 13.30
C GLY A 164 12.55 -0.39 12.91
N SER A 165 12.40 0.93 12.74
CA SER A 165 11.12 1.46 12.27
C SER A 165 10.89 1.11 10.80
N TYR A 166 9.61 1.10 10.42
CA TYR A 166 9.18 0.87 9.05
C TYR A 166 9.82 1.87 8.08
N ALA A 167 10.35 1.38 6.95
CA ALA A 167 10.96 2.19 5.89
C ALA A 167 10.16 2.14 4.58
N VAL A 168 10.01 0.95 3.98
CA VAL A 168 9.39 0.78 2.65
C VAL A 168 8.61 -0.53 2.61
N MET A 169 7.52 -0.58 1.87
CA MET A 169 6.80 -1.80 1.49
C MET A 169 6.81 -1.90 -0.01
N LEU A 170 7.33 -3.02 -0.51
CA LEU A 170 7.38 -3.34 -1.92
C LEU A 170 6.35 -4.42 -2.22
N GLY A 171 5.63 -4.31 -3.33
CA GLY A 171 4.93 -5.44 -3.93
C GLY A 171 5.86 -6.11 -4.96
N GLU A 172 6.10 -7.41 -4.83
CA GLU A 172 6.86 -8.17 -5.84
C GLU A 172 6.00 -8.36 -7.11
N MET A 173 6.64 -8.25 -8.28
CA MET A 173 6.01 -8.31 -9.61
C MET A 173 6.69 -9.29 -10.55
#